data_AF-A0AAU2XGN9-F1
#
_entry.id   AF-A0AAU2XGN9-F1
#
_cell.length_a   1.000
_cell.length_b   1.000
_cell.length_c   1.000
_cell.angle_alpha   90.00
_cell.angle_beta   90.00
_cell.angle_gamma   90.00
#
_symmetry.space_group_name_H-M   'P 1'
#
loop_
_entity.id
_entity.type
_entity.pdbx_description
1 polymer ?
#
loop_
_entity_poly.entity_id
_entity_poly.type
_entity_poly.pdbx_seq_one_letter_code
_entity_poly.pdbx_strand_id
1 'polypeptide(L)'
;MQELSEAFAKARLPEPPIPRTLRPGLAAFGPRNFATRPMDATDMYLFRPYLVEALCADVEPYVAVSHAGHGVNSYALNYHLVYGPLLLFTQAHFGGIYSDPDQDRAEVARQFRECADLITAVHKLGGEPPWHTRLFVAFSPMRHSAVCAPWPGRIADEDEAYAWLARSDAWPERAWQRPGDEPEPLPRPIAEALHRLADDGG
;
A
#
# COMPACT_ATOMS: atom_id res chain seq x y z
N MET A 1 7.94 0.84 -18.99
CA MET A 1 6.79 -0.11 -19.00
C MET A 1 7.23 -1.54 -19.26
N GLN A 2 7.94 -1.83 -20.35
CA GLN A 2 8.43 -3.19 -20.66
C GLN A 2 9.24 -3.81 -19.50
N GLU A 3 10.13 -3.04 -18.85
CA GLU A 3 10.92 -3.50 -17.71
C GLU A 3 10.08 -3.93 -16.49
N LEU A 4 8.96 -3.25 -16.20
CA LEU A 4 8.04 -3.64 -15.12
C LEU A 4 7.39 -4.99 -15.46
N SER A 5 6.79 -5.08 -16.65
CA SER A 5 6.12 -6.29 -17.13
C SER A 5 7.07 -7.49 -17.10
N GLU A 6 8.31 -7.31 -17.57
CA GLU A 6 9.35 -8.34 -17.55
C GLU A 6 9.76 -8.75 -16.13
N ALA A 7 9.95 -7.78 -15.23
CA ALA A 7 10.30 -8.04 -13.83
C ALA A 7 9.21 -8.87 -13.12
N PHE A 8 7.94 -8.50 -13.30
CA PHE A 8 6.80 -9.19 -12.70
C PHE A 8 6.54 -10.57 -13.35
N ALA A 9 6.65 -10.67 -14.67
CA ALA A 9 6.55 -11.94 -15.38
C ALA A 9 7.63 -12.94 -14.93
N LYS A 10 8.89 -12.49 -14.78
CA LYS A 10 9.99 -13.33 -14.25
C LYS A 10 9.74 -13.78 -12.83
N ALA A 11 9.08 -12.94 -12.02
CA ALA A 11 8.66 -13.28 -10.66
C ALA A 11 7.39 -14.16 -10.61
N ARG A 12 6.77 -14.47 -11.75
CA ARG A 12 5.46 -15.15 -11.88
C ARG A 12 4.37 -14.41 -11.09
N LEU A 13 4.40 -13.08 -11.14
CA LEU A 13 3.42 -12.21 -10.52
C LEU A 13 2.59 -11.49 -11.60
N PRO A 14 1.31 -11.17 -11.32
CA PRO A 14 0.56 -10.25 -12.16
C PRO A 14 1.18 -8.84 -12.09
N GLU A 15 0.99 -8.05 -13.13
CA GLU A 15 1.39 -6.64 -13.09
C GLU A 15 0.63 -5.88 -11.98
N PRO A 16 1.30 -4.95 -11.29
CA PRO A 16 0.62 -4.09 -10.33
C PRO A 16 -0.41 -3.21 -11.07
N PRO A 17 -1.57 -2.95 -10.45
CA PRO A 17 -2.56 -2.07 -11.05
C PRO A 17 -2.02 -0.63 -11.04
N ILE A 18 -1.91 -0.02 -12.21
CA ILE A 18 -1.42 1.35 -12.36
C ILE A 18 -2.47 2.18 -13.13
N PRO A 19 -2.96 3.30 -12.55
CA PRO A 19 -3.83 4.22 -13.26
C PRO A 19 -3.22 4.71 -14.57
N ARG A 20 -4.03 4.79 -15.62
CA ARG A 20 -3.56 5.13 -16.98
C ARG A 20 -2.81 6.46 -17.03
N THR A 21 -3.24 7.44 -16.25
CA THR A 21 -2.64 8.78 -16.15
C THR A 21 -1.24 8.78 -15.54
N LEU A 22 -0.93 7.80 -14.68
CA LEU A 22 0.37 7.68 -14.01
C LEU A 22 1.37 6.81 -14.81
N ARG A 23 0.90 5.96 -15.73
CA ARG A 23 1.77 5.07 -16.53
C ARG A 23 2.90 5.79 -17.29
N PRO A 24 2.68 6.97 -17.91
CA PRO A 24 3.74 7.65 -18.65
C PRO A 24 4.92 8.09 -17.78
N GLY A 25 4.69 8.38 -16.49
CA GLY A 25 5.73 8.82 -15.56
C GLY A 25 6.52 7.67 -14.92
N LEU A 26 6.12 6.41 -15.14
CA LEU A 26 6.69 5.29 -14.42
C LEU A 26 8.11 4.97 -14.91
N ALA A 27 9.08 5.10 -14.03
CA ALA A 27 10.49 4.80 -14.27
C ALA A 27 11.04 3.82 -13.24
N ALA A 28 12.06 3.04 -13.62
CA ALA A 28 12.81 2.23 -12.68
C ALA A 28 13.74 3.14 -11.84
N PHE A 29 13.83 2.88 -10.54
CA PHE A 29 14.78 3.53 -9.64
C PHE A 29 15.69 2.53 -8.90
N GLY A 30 15.55 1.24 -9.24
CA GLY A 30 16.40 0.17 -8.76
C GLY A 30 15.95 -1.19 -9.29
N PRO A 31 16.69 -2.26 -9.00
CA PRO A 31 16.31 -3.60 -9.44
C PRO A 31 14.96 -4.01 -8.84
N ARG A 32 13.94 -4.20 -9.69
CA ARG A 32 12.55 -4.52 -9.29
C ARG A 32 11.84 -3.40 -8.52
N ASN A 33 12.27 -2.15 -8.71
CA ASN A 33 11.69 -0.97 -8.06
C ASN A 33 11.31 0.07 -9.10
N PHE A 34 10.05 0.49 -9.10
CA PHE A 34 9.48 1.38 -10.11
C PHE A 34 8.60 2.44 -9.46
N ALA A 35 8.70 3.70 -9.89
CA ALA A 35 7.87 4.78 -9.35
C ALA A 35 7.68 5.90 -10.38
N THR A 36 6.68 6.75 -10.15
CA THR A 36 6.44 7.97 -10.95
C THR A 36 7.10 9.22 -10.37
N ARG A 37 7.75 9.08 -9.21
CA ARG A 37 8.52 10.14 -8.54
C ARG A 37 9.76 9.52 -7.88
N PRO A 38 10.76 10.32 -7.47
CA PRO A 38 11.87 9.81 -6.65
C PRO A 38 11.34 9.14 -5.38
N MET A 39 11.84 7.94 -5.09
CA MET A 39 11.45 7.13 -3.94
C MET A 39 12.70 6.44 -3.40
N ASP A 40 12.65 6.09 -2.12
CA ASP A 40 13.63 5.25 -1.44
C ASP A 40 13.03 3.87 -1.13
N ALA A 41 13.73 2.81 -1.56
CA ALA A 41 13.24 1.44 -1.43
C ALA A 41 13.25 0.96 0.03
N THR A 42 14.19 1.46 0.85
CA THR A 42 14.27 1.15 2.28
C THR A 42 13.12 1.80 3.03
N ASP A 43 12.78 3.05 2.73
CA ASP A 43 11.64 3.73 3.33
C ASP A 43 10.30 3.07 2.95
N MET A 44 10.18 2.59 1.71
CA MET A 44 9.02 1.77 1.32
C MET A 44 8.96 0.47 2.13
N TYR A 45 10.10 -0.18 2.38
CA TYR A 45 10.18 -1.40 3.18
C TYR A 45 9.87 -1.17 4.68
N LEU A 46 10.33 -0.05 5.24
CA LEU A 46 9.99 0.36 6.60
C LEU A 46 8.50 0.68 6.76
N PHE A 47 7.79 0.86 5.64
CA PHE A 47 6.34 1.04 5.49
C PHE A 47 5.82 2.36 6.06
N ARG A 48 6.26 2.77 7.25
CA ARG A 48 5.81 3.98 7.94
C ARG A 48 6.19 5.33 7.29
N PRO A 49 7.41 5.54 6.73
CA PRO A 49 7.82 6.87 6.29
C PRO A 49 6.86 7.52 5.30
N TYR A 50 6.41 6.78 4.28
CA TYR A 50 5.47 7.29 3.27
C TYR A 50 4.03 7.44 3.77
N LEU A 51 3.64 6.70 4.81
CA LEU A 51 2.34 6.88 5.48
C LEU A 51 2.33 8.22 6.22
N VAL A 52 3.42 8.53 6.94
CA VAL A 52 3.60 9.80 7.65
C VAL A 52 3.69 10.96 6.66
N GLU A 53 4.47 10.82 5.58
CA GLU A 53 4.53 11.85 4.53
C GLU A 53 3.13 12.18 3.98
N ALA A 54 2.31 11.17 3.70
CA ALA A 54 0.96 11.35 3.18
C ALA A 54 -0.03 11.99 4.20
N LEU A 55 0.30 11.94 5.49
CA LEU A 55 -0.46 12.63 6.54
C LEU A 55 0.03 14.07 6.74
N CYS A 56 1.33 14.33 6.58
CA CYS A 56 1.95 15.61 6.89
C CYS A 56 2.07 16.57 5.70
N ALA A 57 2.02 16.06 4.47
CA ALA A 57 2.25 16.84 3.26
C ALA A 57 1.13 16.70 2.22
N ASP A 58 1.00 17.71 1.37
CA ASP A 58 0.19 17.65 0.16
C ASP A 58 0.96 16.87 -0.90
N VAL A 59 0.72 15.55 -0.91
CA VAL A 59 1.44 14.63 -1.79
C VAL A 59 0.77 14.58 -3.17
N GLU A 60 1.52 14.97 -4.19
CA GLU A 60 1.15 14.85 -5.61
C GLU A 60 0.82 13.39 -5.98
N PRO A 61 -0.07 13.17 -6.97
CA PRO A 61 -0.41 11.82 -7.40
C PRO A 61 0.81 11.01 -7.86
N TYR A 62 0.94 9.79 -7.33
CA TYR A 62 2.02 8.90 -7.71
C TYR A 62 1.65 7.43 -7.56
N VAL A 63 2.40 6.57 -8.24
CA VAL A 63 2.42 5.13 -7.97
C VAL A 63 3.86 4.69 -7.76
N ALA A 64 4.07 3.78 -6.83
CA ALA A 64 5.37 3.16 -6.60
C ALA A 64 5.20 1.69 -6.25
N VAL A 65 6.09 0.86 -6.78
CA VAL A 65 6.15 -0.57 -6.52
C VAL A 65 7.59 -0.93 -6.24
N SER A 66 7.86 -1.55 -5.10
CA SER A 66 9.21 -1.83 -4.63
C SER A 66 9.29 -3.22 -4.05
N HIS A 67 10.22 -4.03 -4.57
CA HIS A 67 10.58 -5.30 -3.96
C HIS A 67 11.86 -5.11 -3.14
N ALA A 68 11.70 -5.01 -1.82
CA ALA A 68 12.75 -4.59 -0.91
C ALA A 68 12.85 -5.46 0.35
N GLY A 69 14.02 -5.41 1.00
CA GLY A 69 14.29 -6.02 2.30
C GLY A 69 15.73 -5.87 2.73
N HIS A 70 16.06 -6.30 3.95
CA HIS A 70 17.40 -6.18 4.51
C HIS A 70 18.22 -7.47 4.34
N GLY A 71 19.42 -7.34 3.74
CA GLY A 71 20.39 -8.44 3.60
C GLY A 71 20.03 -9.45 2.50
N VAL A 72 20.39 -10.73 2.69
CA VAL A 72 20.08 -11.86 1.78
C VAL A 72 18.57 -12.20 1.69
N ASN A 73 17.74 -11.31 2.20
CA ASN A 73 16.44 -11.54 2.78
C ASN A 73 15.49 -10.41 2.31
N SER A 74 15.26 -10.36 0.99
CA SER A 74 14.26 -9.47 0.38
C SER A 74 12.90 -10.12 0.53
N TYR A 75 12.06 -9.59 1.42
CA TYR A 75 10.85 -10.26 1.88
C TYR A 75 9.55 -9.53 1.57
N ALA A 76 9.61 -8.34 0.97
CA ALA A 76 8.44 -7.49 0.84
C ALA A 76 8.24 -7.01 -0.58
N LEU A 77 7.00 -7.12 -1.05
CA LEU A 77 6.49 -6.36 -2.17
C LEU A 77 5.63 -5.21 -1.64
N ASN A 78 6.09 -3.98 -1.86
CA ASN A 78 5.44 -2.76 -1.44
C ASN A 78 4.73 -2.15 -2.64
N TYR A 79 3.49 -1.69 -2.46
CA TYR A 79 2.72 -0.97 -3.47
C TYR A 79 2.11 0.27 -2.84
N HIS A 80 2.50 1.44 -3.33
CA HIS A 80 1.98 2.73 -2.89
C HIS A 80 1.25 3.40 -4.05
N LEU A 81 0.10 3.97 -3.78
CA LEU A 81 -0.69 4.73 -4.72
C LEU A 81 -1.33 5.92 -4.04
N VAL A 82 -1.02 7.11 -4.53
CA VAL A 82 -1.71 8.35 -4.22
C VAL A 82 -2.41 8.78 -5.50
N TYR A 83 -3.74 8.70 -5.52
CA TYR A 83 -4.51 8.92 -6.74
C TYR A 83 -5.92 9.44 -6.45
N GLY A 84 -6.15 10.73 -6.72
CA GLY A 84 -7.41 11.41 -6.40
C GLY A 84 -7.74 11.29 -4.90
N PRO A 85 -8.94 10.79 -4.52
CA PRO A 85 -9.30 10.58 -3.12
C PRO A 85 -8.50 9.48 -2.44
N LEU A 86 -7.74 8.64 -3.16
CA LEU A 86 -7.16 7.44 -2.58
C LEU A 86 -5.72 7.66 -2.14
N LEU A 87 -5.45 7.31 -0.88
CA LEU A 87 -4.13 7.15 -0.27
C LEU A 87 -3.98 5.67 0.09
N LEU A 88 -3.39 4.87 -0.79
CA LEU A 88 -3.32 3.42 -0.68
C LEU A 88 -1.87 2.94 -0.53
N PHE A 89 -1.61 2.19 0.54
CA PHE A 89 -0.29 1.65 0.85
C PHE A 89 -0.42 0.17 1.23
N THR A 90 0.24 -0.72 0.51
CA THR A 90 0.25 -2.15 0.83
C THR A 90 1.65 -2.71 0.89
N GLN A 91 1.84 -3.72 1.74
CA GLN A 91 3.10 -4.46 1.88
C GLN A 91 2.80 -5.94 2.09
N ALA A 92 3.15 -6.77 1.10
CA ALA A 92 2.96 -8.23 1.14
C ALA A 92 4.28 -8.97 1.34
N HIS A 93 4.21 -10.14 1.98
CA HIS A 93 5.32 -11.09 1.94
C HIS A 93 5.57 -11.53 0.49
N PHE A 94 6.83 -11.49 0.06
CA PHE A 94 7.25 -12.05 -1.21
C PHE A 94 8.76 -12.29 -1.24
N GLY A 95 9.17 -13.47 -1.72
CA GLY A 95 10.57 -13.76 -2.05
C GLY A 95 11.42 -14.25 -0.88
N GLY A 96 10.78 -14.68 0.21
CA GLY A 96 11.48 -15.18 1.39
C GLY A 96 11.96 -16.62 1.28
N ILE A 97 13.10 -16.91 1.92
CA ILE A 97 13.63 -18.28 2.00
C ILE A 97 12.79 -19.19 2.90
N TYR A 98 12.00 -18.60 3.80
CA TYR A 98 11.14 -19.31 4.75
C TYR A 98 9.66 -19.28 4.37
N SER A 99 9.28 -18.63 3.26
CA SER A 99 7.90 -18.55 2.79
C SER A 99 7.61 -19.59 1.72
N ASP A 100 6.33 -19.95 1.58
CA ASP A 100 5.86 -20.75 0.45
C ASP A 100 5.71 -19.82 -0.77
N PRO A 101 6.49 -20.03 -1.84
CA PRO A 101 6.47 -19.13 -2.99
C PRO A 101 5.12 -19.09 -3.73
N ASP A 102 4.33 -20.17 -3.71
CA ASP A 102 3.01 -20.19 -4.34
C ASP A 102 1.98 -19.42 -3.50
N GLN A 103 2.05 -19.54 -2.17
CA GLN A 103 1.20 -18.76 -1.27
C GLN A 103 1.52 -17.26 -1.36
N ASP A 104 2.80 -16.88 -1.36
CA ASP A 104 3.23 -15.48 -1.54
C ASP A 104 2.70 -14.91 -2.86
N ARG A 105 2.81 -15.67 -3.96
CA ARG A 105 2.29 -15.25 -5.28
C ARG A 105 0.78 -15.09 -5.26
N ALA A 106 0.05 -16.02 -4.65
CA ALA A 106 -1.41 -15.97 -4.55
C ALA A 106 -1.86 -14.75 -3.74
N GLU A 107 -1.15 -14.44 -2.66
CA GLU A 107 -1.44 -13.31 -1.79
C GLU A 107 -1.15 -11.97 -2.50
N VAL A 108 0.00 -11.82 -3.14
CA VAL A 108 0.30 -10.64 -3.96
C VAL A 108 -0.76 -10.45 -5.06
N ALA A 109 -1.11 -11.53 -5.77
CA ALA A 109 -2.11 -11.47 -6.83
C ALA A 109 -3.49 -11.07 -6.30
N ARG A 110 -3.87 -11.54 -5.11
CA ARG A 110 -5.11 -11.14 -4.43
C ARG A 110 -5.09 -9.65 -4.09
N GLN A 111 -4.03 -9.17 -3.43
CA GLN A 111 -3.89 -7.77 -3.07
C GLN A 111 -3.93 -6.86 -4.30
N PHE A 112 -3.27 -7.23 -5.40
CA PHE A 112 -3.31 -6.45 -6.64
C PHE A 112 -4.70 -6.39 -7.28
N ARG A 113 -5.49 -7.47 -7.24
CA ARG A 113 -6.89 -7.42 -7.69
C ARG A 113 -7.71 -6.46 -6.83
N GLU A 114 -7.57 -6.56 -5.51
CA GLU A 114 -8.26 -5.70 -4.55
C GLU A 114 -7.88 -4.21 -4.71
N CYS A 115 -6.60 -3.91 -4.97
CA CYS A 115 -6.14 -2.57 -5.31
C CYS A 115 -6.76 -2.08 -6.64
N ALA A 116 -6.86 -2.96 -7.65
CA ALA A 116 -7.49 -2.62 -8.94
C ALA A 116 -8.98 -2.30 -8.78
N ASP A 117 -9.68 -3.05 -7.92
CA ASP A 117 -11.10 -2.81 -7.60
C ASP A 117 -11.28 -1.45 -6.93
N LEU A 118 -10.43 -1.10 -5.96
CA LEU A 118 -10.44 0.23 -5.32
C LEU A 118 -10.19 1.36 -6.32
N ILE A 119 -9.18 1.22 -7.18
CA ILE A 119 -8.88 2.21 -8.22
C ILE A 119 -10.08 2.39 -9.16
N THR A 120 -10.75 1.30 -9.50
CA THR A 120 -11.94 1.32 -10.35
C THR A 120 -13.11 2.00 -9.65
N ALA A 121 -13.35 1.71 -8.37
CA ALA A 121 -14.39 2.36 -7.57
C ALA A 121 -14.16 3.87 -7.49
N VAL A 122 -12.93 4.29 -7.16
CA VAL A 122 -12.52 5.70 -7.11
C VAL A 122 -12.70 6.40 -8.45
N HIS A 123 -12.34 5.74 -9.56
CA HIS A 123 -12.53 6.31 -10.90
C HIS A 123 -14.00 6.54 -11.24
N LYS A 124 -14.90 5.65 -10.80
CA LYS A 124 -16.35 5.77 -11.03
C LYS A 124 -17.00 6.90 -10.25
N LEU A 125 -16.46 7.26 -9.08
CA LEU A 125 -17.01 8.35 -8.26
C LEU A 125 -16.93 9.72 -8.95
N GLY A 126 -16.07 9.89 -9.96
CA GLY A 126 -16.12 11.01 -10.90
C GLY A 126 -16.03 12.40 -10.27
N GLY A 127 -14.82 12.93 -10.12
CA GLY A 127 -14.60 14.30 -9.64
C GLY A 127 -13.21 14.46 -9.02
N GLU A 128 -12.75 15.70 -8.83
CA GLU A 128 -11.74 15.98 -7.81
C GLU A 128 -12.48 16.03 -6.47
N PRO A 129 -12.32 15.00 -5.61
CA PRO A 129 -12.86 15.09 -4.27
C PRO A 129 -12.17 16.28 -3.58
N PRO A 130 -12.90 17.05 -2.76
CA PRO A 130 -12.24 17.98 -1.87
C PRO A 130 -11.14 17.24 -1.11
N TRP A 131 -9.99 17.90 -0.91
CA TRP A 131 -8.88 17.33 -0.16
C TRP A 131 -9.30 16.79 1.22
N HIS A 132 -10.36 17.32 1.83
CA HIS A 132 -10.92 16.79 3.09
C HIS A 132 -11.76 15.49 2.98
N THR A 133 -11.86 14.84 1.81
CA THR A 133 -12.62 13.58 1.62
C THR A 133 -11.78 12.46 1.03
N ARG A 134 -10.48 12.43 1.34
CA ARG A 134 -9.61 11.33 0.93
C ARG A 134 -9.83 10.10 1.80
N LEU A 135 -9.69 8.91 1.23
CA LEU A 135 -9.67 7.63 1.93
C LEU A 135 -8.23 7.18 2.13
N PHE A 136 -7.83 6.99 3.38
CA PHE A 136 -6.54 6.45 3.78
C PHE A 136 -6.65 4.95 4.01
N VAL A 137 -5.93 4.18 3.20
CA VAL A 137 -5.89 2.72 3.25
C VAL A 137 -4.43 2.29 3.40
N ALA A 138 -4.09 1.64 4.50
CA ALA A 138 -2.78 1.04 4.71
C ALA A 138 -2.93 -0.42 5.14
N PHE A 139 -2.20 -1.34 4.51
CA PHE A 139 -2.28 -2.76 4.85
C PHE A 139 -0.92 -3.44 4.73
N SER A 140 -0.42 -3.98 5.84
CA SER A 140 0.77 -4.82 5.85
C SER A 140 0.55 -6.03 6.76
N PRO A 141 0.26 -7.22 6.20
CA PRO A 141 0.32 -8.47 6.95
C PRO A 141 1.68 -8.68 7.62
N MET A 142 2.78 -8.21 7.00
CA MET A 142 4.13 -8.34 7.56
C MET A 142 4.33 -7.57 8.87
N ARG A 143 3.58 -6.48 9.05
CA ARG A 143 3.64 -5.61 10.23
C ARG A 143 2.45 -5.78 11.15
N HIS A 144 1.54 -6.70 10.81
CA HIS A 144 0.24 -6.84 11.45
C HIS A 144 -0.52 -5.50 11.55
N SER A 145 -0.53 -4.75 10.44
CA SER A 145 -1.06 -3.39 10.41
C SER A 145 -2.14 -3.20 9.35
N ALA A 146 -3.23 -2.52 9.72
CA ALA A 146 -4.43 -2.35 8.90
C ALA A 146 -5.17 -1.03 9.20
N VAL A 147 -5.28 -0.13 8.21
CA VAL A 147 -6.05 1.13 8.30
C VAL A 147 -6.99 1.22 7.12
N CYS A 148 -8.23 1.57 7.42
CA CYS A 148 -9.18 2.10 6.45
C CYS A 148 -9.96 3.23 7.14
N ALA A 149 -9.62 4.48 6.85
CA ALA A 149 -10.24 5.63 7.50
C ALA A 149 -10.32 6.84 6.56
N PRO A 150 -11.28 7.74 6.75
CA PRO A 150 -11.20 9.07 6.18
C PRO A 150 -9.87 9.73 6.57
N TRP A 151 -9.21 10.37 5.60
CA TRP A 151 -8.01 11.13 5.84
C TRP A 151 -8.34 12.29 6.77
N PRO A 152 -7.60 12.49 7.88
CA PRO A 152 -7.89 13.54 8.87
C PRO A 152 -7.62 14.96 8.35
N GLY A 153 -7.21 15.10 7.09
CA GLY A 153 -6.56 16.31 6.58
C GLY A 153 -5.09 16.32 6.94
N ARG A 154 -4.43 17.45 6.66
CA ARG A 154 -3.01 17.62 6.91
C ARG A 154 -2.72 17.70 8.41
N ILE A 155 -1.83 16.82 8.87
CA ILE A 155 -1.31 16.79 10.23
C ILE A 155 -0.05 17.65 10.29
N ALA A 156 0.07 18.50 11.32
CA ALA A 156 1.10 19.54 11.37
C ALA A 156 2.51 19.00 11.66
N ASP A 157 2.61 17.93 12.46
CA ASP A 157 3.87 17.34 12.87
C ASP A 157 3.87 15.81 12.79
N GLU A 158 5.06 15.22 12.70
CA GLU A 158 5.22 13.77 12.53
C GLU A 158 4.75 12.98 13.75
N ASP A 159 4.90 13.52 14.96
CA ASP A 159 4.50 12.84 16.20
C ASP A 159 2.97 12.68 16.25
N GLU A 160 2.22 13.70 15.85
CA GLU A 160 0.76 13.64 15.71
C GLU A 160 0.35 12.64 14.62
N ALA A 161 1.10 12.54 13.52
CA ALA A 161 0.83 11.58 12.44
C ALA A 161 1.07 10.14 12.92
N TYR A 162 2.16 9.90 13.66
CA TYR A 162 2.42 8.62 14.31
C TYR A 162 1.33 8.28 15.34
N ALA A 163 0.90 9.25 16.14
CA ALA A 163 -0.18 9.06 17.10
C ALA A 163 -1.51 8.75 16.40
N TRP A 164 -1.80 9.39 15.26
CA TRP A 164 -2.98 9.08 14.46
C TRP A 164 -2.93 7.64 13.94
N LEU A 165 -1.79 7.23 13.35
CA LEU A 165 -1.58 5.86 12.90
C LEU A 165 -1.75 4.87 14.07
N ALA A 166 -1.18 5.13 15.24
CA ALA A 166 -1.29 4.24 16.39
C ALA A 166 -2.73 4.13 16.96
N ARG A 167 -3.57 5.15 16.79
CA ARG A 167 -4.96 5.18 17.26
C ARG A 167 -5.96 4.57 16.29
N SER A 168 -5.76 4.75 14.99
CA SER A 168 -6.41 3.88 14.02
C SER A 168 -5.97 2.46 14.33
N ASP A 169 -6.82 1.45 14.20
CA ASP A 169 -6.46 0.02 14.41
C ASP A 169 -5.31 -0.47 13.47
N ALA A 170 -4.63 0.47 12.79
CA ALA A 170 -3.37 0.36 12.06
C ALA A 170 -2.30 -0.41 12.77
N TRP A 171 -2.16 -0.22 14.08
CA TRP A 171 -0.91 -0.60 14.71
C TRP A 171 -1.14 -0.99 16.16
N PRO A 172 -1.58 -2.23 16.42
CA PRO A 172 -1.48 -2.74 17.77
C PRO A 172 0.01 -2.74 18.13
N GLU A 173 0.43 -1.85 19.05
CA GLU A 173 1.76 -1.92 19.70
C GLU A 173 2.05 -3.32 20.29
N ARG A 174 1.00 -4.15 20.41
CA ARG A 174 0.98 -5.52 20.93
C ARG A 174 1.14 -6.64 19.89
N ALA A 175 1.42 -6.36 18.60
CA ALA A 175 1.53 -7.43 17.58
C ALA A 175 2.70 -8.42 17.78
N TRP A 176 3.63 -8.15 18.69
CA TRP A 176 4.51 -9.20 19.25
C TRP A 176 3.75 -9.98 20.33
N GLN A 177 2.64 -10.64 19.95
CA GLN A 177 1.99 -11.61 20.82
C GLN A 177 2.89 -12.83 20.97
N ARG A 178 2.77 -13.52 22.10
CA ARG A 178 3.71 -14.52 22.61
C ARG A 178 3.88 -15.66 21.60
N PRO A 179 5.02 -16.37 21.58
CA PRO A 179 5.15 -17.60 20.81
C PRO A 179 4.03 -18.58 21.22
N GLY A 180 3.10 -18.86 20.31
CA GLY A 180 2.00 -19.81 20.52
C GLY A 180 0.58 -19.27 20.33
N ASP A 181 0.38 -17.95 20.27
CA ASP A 181 -0.93 -17.38 19.95
C ASP A 181 -1.09 -17.28 18.42
N GLU A 182 -2.14 -17.90 17.87
CA GLU A 182 -2.52 -17.65 16.47
C GLU A 182 -3.00 -16.19 16.37
N PRO A 183 -2.38 -15.34 15.54
CA PRO A 183 -2.82 -13.96 15.40
C PRO A 183 -4.26 -13.95 14.89
N GLU A 184 -5.12 -13.18 15.56
CA GLU A 184 -6.46 -12.91 15.07
C GLU A 184 -6.36 -12.37 13.64
N PRO A 185 -7.18 -12.85 12.68
CA PRO A 185 -7.10 -12.39 11.31
C PRO A 185 -7.34 -10.88 11.27
N LEU A 186 -6.38 -10.14 10.73
CA LEU A 186 -6.51 -8.69 10.58
C LEU A 186 -7.77 -8.37 9.77
N PRO A 187 -8.51 -7.31 10.14
CA PRO A 187 -9.57 -6.79 9.29
C PRO A 187 -9.00 -6.48 7.91
N ARG A 188 -9.77 -6.76 6.85
CA ARG A 188 -9.34 -6.55 5.45
C ARG A 188 -9.64 -5.11 5.05
N PRO A 189 -8.67 -4.18 5.13
CA PRO A 189 -8.97 -2.75 5.03
C PRO A 189 -9.39 -2.37 3.63
N ILE A 190 -8.94 -3.12 2.62
CA ILE A 190 -9.35 -2.92 1.23
C ILE A 190 -10.81 -3.34 1.01
N ALA A 191 -11.25 -4.45 1.59
CA ALA A 191 -12.66 -4.86 1.50
C ALA A 191 -13.57 -3.85 2.22
N GLU A 192 -13.14 -3.38 3.40
CA GLU A 192 -13.84 -2.31 4.12
C GLU A 192 -13.88 -1.00 3.32
N ALA A 193 -12.77 -0.62 2.69
CA ALA A 193 -12.69 0.54 1.81
C ALA A 193 -13.68 0.43 0.65
N LEU A 194 -13.78 -0.74 0.00
CA LEU A 194 -14.76 -0.97 -1.07
C LEU A 194 -16.20 -0.81 -0.57
N HIS A 195 -16.51 -1.30 0.64
CA HIS A 195 -17.83 -1.12 1.24
C HIS A 195 -18.14 0.35 1.51
N ARG A 196 -17.21 1.09 2.13
CA ARG A 196 -17.38 2.53 2.40
C ARG A 196 -17.61 3.34 1.12
N LEU A 197 -16.82 3.08 0.07
CA LEU A 197 -16.99 3.76 -1.22
C LEU A 197 -18.32 3.43 -1.90
N ALA A 198 -18.93 2.27 -1.61
CA ALA A 198 -20.25 1.92 -2.13
C ALA A 198 -21.38 2.65 -1.39
N ASP A 199 -21.23 2.86 -0.07
CA ASP A 199 -22.23 3.56 0.76
C ASP A 199 -22.26 5.07 0.49
N ASP A 200 -21.10 5.69 0.23
CA ASP A 200 -21.00 7.14 -0.05
C ASP A 200 -21.41 7.53 -1.49
N GLY A 201 -21.62 6.56 -2.37
CA GLY A 201 -21.97 6.77 -3.78
C GLY A 201 -23.46 6.61 -4.13
N GLY A 202 -24.32 6.48 -3.12
CA GLY A 202 -25.78 6.27 -3.24
C GLY A 202 -26.64 7.52 -3.10
#